data_AF-A0A535Q978-F1
#
_entry.id   AF-A0A535Q978-F1
#
_cell.length_a   1.000
_cell.length_b   1.000
_cell.length_c   1.000
_cell.angle_alpha   90.00
_cell.angle_beta   90.00
_cell.angle_gamma   90.00
#
_symmetry.space_group_name_H-M   'P 1'
#
loop_
_entity.id
_entity.type
_entity.pdbx_description
1 polymer ?
#
loop_
_entity_poly.entity_id
_entity_poly.type
_entity_poly.pdbx_seq_one_letter_code
_entity_poly.pdbx_strand_id
1 'polypeptide(L)'
;MGDHCQQTMQKLSGYMDRELNDAEVRKVKAHLDDCPPCEQVFEFQAGMKRLVRRECCTDEAPPRLRDWVRKLATGHPKPAE
;
A
#
# COMPACT_ATOMS: atom_id res chain seq x y z
N MET A 1 20.95 4.42 -18.74
CA MET A 1 20.34 4.05 -17.45
C MET A 1 18.91 3.59 -17.73
N GLY A 2 18.54 2.34 -17.46
CA GLY A 2 17.20 1.82 -17.81
C GLY A 2 16.82 0.52 -17.10
N ASP A 3 17.81 -0.25 -16.68
CA ASP A 3 17.60 -1.53 -16.00
C ASP A 3 17.02 -1.38 -14.57
N HIS A 4 17.41 -0.32 -13.84
CA HIS A 4 16.97 -0.10 -12.46
C HIS A 4 15.54 0.45 -12.35
N CYS A 5 15.13 1.33 -13.27
CA CYS A 5 13.76 1.85 -13.31
C CYS A 5 12.76 0.74 -13.64
N GLN A 6 13.10 -0.13 -14.60
CA GLN A 6 12.22 -1.24 -14.98
C GLN A 6 12.04 -2.25 -13.83
N GLN A 7 13.11 -2.56 -13.09
CA GLN A 7 13.03 -3.40 -11.89
C GLN A 7 12.18 -2.76 -10.78
N THR A 8 12.34 -1.45 -10.55
CA THR A 8 11.52 -0.72 -9.59
C THR A 8 10.05 -0.73 -9.99
N MET A 9 9.75 -0.52 -11.27
CA MET A 9 8.38 -0.56 -11.81
C MET A 9 7.71 -1.93 -11.63
N GLN A 10 8.45 -3.03 -11.82
CA GLN A 10 7.93 -4.38 -11.56
C GLN A 10 7.63 -4.62 -10.07
N LYS A 11 8.44 -4.05 -9.18
CA LYS A 11 8.28 -4.18 -7.72
C LYS A 11 7.34 -3.14 -7.11
N LEU A 12 6.98 -2.09 -7.86
CA LEU A 12 6.17 -0.98 -7.38
C LEU A 12 4.78 -1.42 -6.90
N SER A 13 4.18 -2.37 -7.62
CA SER A 13 2.90 -2.99 -7.28
C SER A 13 2.94 -3.64 -5.89
N GLY A 14 3.95 -4.49 -5.65
CA GLY A 14 4.16 -5.15 -4.35
C GLY A 14 4.57 -4.16 -3.26
N TYR A 15 5.30 -3.10 -3.61
CA TYR A 15 5.63 -2.02 -2.67
C TYR A 15 4.36 -1.31 -2.18
N MET A 16 3.43 -0.99 -3.09
CA MET A 16 2.15 -0.38 -2.74
C MET A 16 1.25 -1.30 -1.90
N ASP A 17 1.31 -2.61 -2.13
CA ASP A 17 0.50 -3.59 -1.39
C ASP A 17 1.18 -4.05 -0.09
N ARG A 18 2.40 -3.57 0.19
CA ARG A 18 3.24 -3.98 1.33
C ARG A 18 3.58 -5.47 1.33
N GLU A 19 3.66 -6.07 0.14
CA GLU A 19 4.01 -7.48 -0.07
C GLU A 19 5.52 -7.70 -0.29
N LEU A 20 6.32 -6.62 -0.30
CA LEU A 20 7.78 -6.72 -0.43
C LEU A 20 8.47 -6.97 0.91
N ASN A 21 9.57 -7.72 0.85
CA ASN A 21 10.51 -7.86 1.97
C ASN A 21 11.18 -6.52 2.31
N ASP A 22 11.60 -6.34 3.56
CA ASP A 22 12.22 -5.10 4.06
C ASP A 22 13.42 -4.61 3.20
N ALA A 23 14.25 -5.54 2.73
CA ALA A 23 15.38 -5.22 1.85
C ALA A 23 14.92 -4.65 0.49
N GLU A 24 13.81 -5.15 -0.05
CA GLU A 24 13.26 -4.73 -1.33
C GLU A 24 12.52 -3.39 -1.20
N VAL A 25 11.80 -3.20 -0.09
CA VAL A 25 11.20 -1.92 0.30
C VAL A 25 12.27 -0.81 0.33
N ARG A 26 13.41 -1.07 0.98
CA ARG A 26 14.51 -0.10 1.05
C ARG A 26 15.08 0.25 -0.33
N LYS A 27 15.26 -0.74 -1.22
CA LYS A 27 15.75 -0.51 -2.59
C LYS A 27 14.79 0.32 -3.42
N VAL A 28 13.50 -0.02 -3.41
CA VAL A 28 12.46 0.73 -4.13
C VAL A 28 12.40 2.15 -3.59
N LYS A 29 12.40 2.33 -2.27
CA LYS A 29 12.37 3.65 -1.64
C LYS A 29 13.57 4.52 -2.02
N ALA A 30 14.78 3.95 -1.98
CA ALA A 30 15.99 4.66 -2.41
C ALA A 30 15.93 5.06 -3.89
N HIS A 31 15.36 4.21 -4.75
CA HIS A 31 15.18 4.55 -6.16
C HIS A 31 14.14 5.65 -6.37
N LEU A 32 13.03 5.66 -5.63
CA LEU A 32 12.02 6.72 -5.75
C LEU A 32 12.60 8.09 -5.33
N ASP A 33 13.46 8.12 -4.31
CA ASP A 33 14.15 9.33 -3.83
C ASP A 33 15.17 9.88 -4.86
N ASP A 34 15.89 8.98 -5.54
CA ASP A 34 16.90 9.33 -6.55
C ASP A 34 16.30 9.58 -7.96
N CYS A 35 15.10 9.05 -8.22
CA CYS A 35 14.50 9.00 -9.57
C CYS A 35 13.09 9.65 -9.58
N PRO A 36 12.99 10.97 -9.80
CA PRO A 36 11.71 11.67 -9.88
C PRO A 36 10.71 11.17 -10.94
N PRO A 37 11.10 10.59 -12.11
CA PRO A 37 10.09 10.03 -13.01
C PRO A 37 9.44 8.76 -12.43
N CYS A 38 10.16 7.96 -11.63
CA CYS A 38 9.58 6.80 -10.97
C CYS A 38 8.66 7.20 -9.82
N GLU A 39 9.00 8.27 -9.08
CA GLU A 39 8.14 8.85 -8.05
C GLU A 39 6.79 9.32 -8.60
N GLN A 40 6.78 10.05 -9.72
CA GLN A 40 5.53 10.49 -10.36
C GLN A 40 4.60 9.33 -10.73
N VAL A 41 5.17 8.21 -11.18
CA VAL A 41 4.37 7.01 -11.50
C VAL A 41 3.81 6.38 -10.24
N PHE A 42 4.58 6.34 -9.14
CA PHE A 42 4.09 5.89 -7.85
C PHE A 42 2.91 6.73 -7.35
N GLU A 43 3.05 8.06 -7.40
CA GLU A 43 1.98 8.98 -7.00
C GLU A 43 0.72 8.80 -7.82
N PHE A 44 0.87 8.62 -9.14
CA PHE A 44 -0.25 8.33 -10.03
C PHE A 44 -0.96 7.03 -9.65
N GLN A 45 -0.22 5.94 -9.45
CA GLN A 45 -0.80 4.64 -9.05
C GLN A 45 -1.48 4.71 -7.66
N ALA A 46 -0.89 5.44 -6.72
CA ALA A 46 -1.50 5.69 -5.41
C ALA A 46 -2.80 6.51 -5.52
N GLY A 47 -2.80 7.53 -6.39
CA GLY A 47 -3.99 8.32 -6.74
C GLY A 47 -5.09 7.46 -7.36
N MET A 48 -4.73 6.56 -8.28
CA MET A 48 -5.67 5.60 -8.87
C MET A 48 -6.27 4.66 -7.82
N LYS A 49 -5.45 4.05 -6.93
CA LYS A 49 -5.98 3.21 -5.84
C LYS A 49 -6.96 3.98 -4.95
N ARG A 50 -6.66 5.25 -4.64
CA ARG A 50 -7.57 6.12 -3.87
C ARG A 50 -8.89 6.38 -4.60
N LEU A 51 -8.82 6.65 -5.90
CA LEU A 51 -10.01 6.90 -6.73
C LEU A 51 -10.88 5.65 -6.83
N VAL A 52 -10.30 4.48 -7.13
CA VAL A 52 -11.01 3.19 -7.16
C VAL A 52 -11.69 2.93 -5.81
N ARG A 53 -10.99 3.15 -4.70
CA ARG A 53 -11.57 2.98 -3.37
C ARG A 53 -12.75 3.93 -3.12
N ARG A 54 -12.70 5.16 -3.63
CA ARG A 54 -13.80 6.13 -3.46
C ARG A 54 -15.03 5.77 -4.29
N GLU A 55 -14.83 5.44 -5.56
CA GLU A 55 -15.93 5.23 -6.50
C GLU A 55 -16.51 3.80 -6.45
N CYS A 56 -15.72 2.81 -6.03
CA CYS A 56 -16.09 1.39 -6.10
C CYS A 56 -16.25 0.73 -4.71
N CYS A 57 -15.67 1.28 -3.64
CA CYS A 57 -15.82 0.76 -2.28
C CYS A 57 -16.72 1.68 -1.44
N THR A 58 -17.98 1.81 -1.85
CA THR A 58 -19.03 2.54 -1.12
C THR A 58 -19.69 1.71 0.00
N ASP A 59 -19.34 0.43 0.12
CA ASP A 59 -19.88 -0.44 1.16
C ASP A 59 -19.24 -0.13 2.51
N GLU A 60 -20.05 0.39 3.43
CA GLU A 60 -19.60 0.68 4.79
C GLU A 60 -19.40 -0.63 5.54
N ALA A 61 -18.18 -0.85 6.03
CA ALA A 61 -17.88 -2.03 6.83
C ALA A 61 -18.89 -2.17 7.99
N PRO A 62 -19.44 -3.38 8.25
CA PRO A 62 -20.45 -3.57 9.28
C PRO A 62 -20.00 -3.01 10.64
N PRO A 63 -20.90 -2.40 11.43
CA PRO A 63 -20.53 -1.76 12.69
C PRO A 63 -19.86 -2.73 13.68
N ARG A 64 -20.26 -4.01 13.68
CA ARG A 64 -19.63 -5.07 14.49
C ARG A 64 -18.15 -5.29 14.12
N LEU A 65 -17.82 -5.26 12.82
CA LEU A 65 -16.45 -5.37 12.33
C LEU A 65 -15.61 -4.14 12.68
N ARG A 66 -16.18 -2.93 12.55
CA ARG A 66 -15.49 -1.67 12.92
C ARG A 66 -15.16 -1.61 14.41
N ASP A 67 -16.12 -2.00 15.27
CA ASP A 67 -15.92 -2.07 16.72
C ASP A 67 -14.83 -3.09 17.08
N TRP A 68 -14.83 -4.24 16.40
CA TRP A 68 -13.82 -5.28 16.61
C TRP A 68 -12.41 -4.83 16.19
N VAL A 69 -12.27 -4.21 15.01
CA VAL A 69 -10.99 -3.64 14.54
C VAL A 69 -10.48 -2.57 15.51
N ARG A 70 -11.38 -1.73 16.05
CA ARG A 70 -11.02 -0.72 17.06
C ARG A 70 -10.48 -1.37 18.34
N LYS A 71 -11.12 -2.43 18.83
CA LYS A 71 -10.71 -3.17 20.03
C LYS A 71 -9.35 -3.87 19.85
N LEU A 72 -9.09 -4.42 18.65
CA LEU A 72 -7.79 -4.99 18.30
C LEU A 72 -6.68 -3.93 18.28
N ALA A 73 -6.95 -2.75 17.72
CA ALA A 73 -5.98 -1.65 17.67
C ALA A 73 -5.59 -1.15 19.08
N THR A 74 -6.48 -1.31 20.07
CA THR A 74 -6.25 -0.95 21.49
C THR A 74 -5.67 -2.10 22.33
N GLY A 75 -5.26 -3.21 21.74
CA GLY A 75 -4.53 -4.29 22.42
C GLY A 75 -5.37 -5.22 23.31
N HIS A 76 -6.69 -5.31 23.13
CA HIS A 76 -7.51 -6.31 23.84
C HIS A 76 -7.69 -7.59 23.00
N PRO A 77 -7.54 -8.79 23.60
CA PRO A 77 -7.57 -10.06 22.87
C PRO A 77 -9.00 -10.48 22.45
N LYS A 78 -9.03 -11.27 21.37
CA LYS A 78 -10.18 -11.85 20.66
C LYS A 78 -11.30 -12.36 21.59
N PRO A 79 -12.58 -11.98 21.38
CA PRO A 79 -13.70 -12.75 21.93
C PRO A 79 -13.82 -14.08 21.19
N ALA A 80 -13.88 -15.16 21.97
CA ALA A 80 -14.09 -16.52 21.50
C ALA A 80 -15.52 -16.69 20.95
N GLU A 81 -15.62 -17.20 19.73
CA GLU A 81 -16.66 -18.11 19.25
C GLU A 81 -15.93 -19.23 18.51
#